data_AF-A0A7R9H7N3-F1
#
_entry.id   AF-A0A7R9H7N3-F1
#
_cell.length_a   1.000
_cell.length_b   1.000
_cell.length_c   1.000
_cell.angle_alpha   90.00
_cell.angle_beta   90.00
_cell.angle_gamma   90.00
#
_symmetry.space_group_name_H-M   'P 1'
#
loop_
_entity.id
_entity.type
_entity.pdbx_description
1 polymer ?
#
loop_
_entity_poly.entity_id
_entity_poly.type
_entity_poly.pdbx_seq_one_letter_code
_entity_poly.pdbx_strand_id
1 'polypeptide(L)'
;MADRCPLKQQNYDYILYVLTALYHEAWKKETWEQEKSEADMEFYDWARSVSRQNILSYLSLSSNDTTNDTSPHLPDYEQAVSELFNQGEDDYTLFKYKESTKKLFEIHEDQTL
;
A
#
# COMPACT_ATOMS: atom_id res chain seq x y z
N MET A 1 7.53 -21.21 19.96
CA MET A 1 7.92 -22.41 20.75
C MET A 1 8.17 -21.95 22.17
N ALA A 2 7.71 -22.71 23.19
CA ALA A 2 7.99 -22.41 24.59
C ALA A 2 8.75 -23.58 25.22
N ASP A 3 9.97 -23.30 25.66
CA ASP A 3 10.94 -24.23 26.26
C ASP A 3 11.48 -23.72 27.61
N ARG A 4 10.86 -22.65 28.14
CA ARG A 4 11.33 -21.95 29.34
C ARG A 4 11.05 -22.73 30.63
N CYS A 5 10.02 -23.57 30.65
CA CYS A 5 9.64 -24.33 31.84
C CYS A 5 10.15 -25.79 31.77
N PRO A 6 10.57 -26.39 32.89
CA PRO A 6 11.03 -27.78 32.92
C PRO A 6 9.95 -28.80 32.51
N LEU A 7 8.68 -28.52 32.82
CA LEU A 7 7.56 -29.40 32.53
C LEU A 7 6.86 -29.00 31.22
N LYS A 8 6.49 -30.00 30.41
CA LYS A 8 5.72 -29.78 29.16
C LYS A 8 4.36 -29.13 29.41
N GLN A 9 3.68 -29.51 30.49
CA GLN A 9 2.39 -28.92 30.86
C GLN A 9 2.52 -27.41 31.15
N GLN A 10 3.56 -27.01 31.89
CA GLN A 10 3.82 -25.59 32.16
C GLN A 10 4.10 -24.80 30.87
N ASN A 11 4.82 -25.39 29.92
CA ASN A 11 5.02 -24.76 28.61
C ASN A 11 3.72 -24.65 27.80
N TYR A 12 2.81 -25.62 27.93
CA TYR A 12 1.50 -25.58 27.28
C TYR A 12 0.62 -24.46 27.86
N ASP A 13 0.48 -24.40 29.18
CA ASP A 13 -0.29 -23.36 29.87
C ASP A 13 0.27 -21.96 29.58
N TYR A 14 1.61 -21.85 29.50
CA TYR A 14 2.28 -20.61 29.12
C TYR A 14 1.97 -20.19 27.67
N ILE A 15 1.97 -21.12 26.70
CA ILE A 15 1.61 -20.79 25.31
C ILE A 15 0.16 -20.29 25.24
N LEU A 16 -0.76 -20.94 25.95
CA LEU A 16 -2.15 -20.50 26.01
C LEU A 16 -2.27 -19.08 26.59
N TYR A 17 -1.57 -18.81 27.69
CA TYR A 17 -1.52 -17.48 28.28
C TYR A 17 -1.00 -16.43 27.29
N VAL A 18 0.14 -16.70 26.63
CA VAL A 18 0.73 -15.77 25.65
C VAL A 18 -0.24 -15.52 24.49
N LEU A 19 -0.91 -16.56 23.98
CA LEU A 19 -1.91 -16.41 22.93
C LEU A 19 -3.08 -15.52 23.37
N THR A 20 -3.61 -15.74 24.58
CA THR A 20 -4.69 -14.92 25.14
C THR A 20 -4.24 -13.47 25.38
N ALA A 21 -3.01 -13.26 25.84
CA ALA A 21 -2.46 -11.92 26.03
C ALA A 21 -2.31 -11.19 24.69
N LEU A 22 -1.69 -11.82 23.68
CA LEU A 22 -1.56 -11.25 22.34
C LEU A 22 -2.92 -10.92 21.72
N TYR A 23 -3.92 -11.80 21.89
CA TYR A 23 -5.27 -11.52 21.40
C TYR A 23 -5.86 -10.26 22.03
N HIS A 24 -5.80 -10.10 23.35
CA HIS A 24 -6.37 -8.91 23.99
C HIS A 24 -5.56 -7.63 23.70
N GLU A 25 -4.24 -7.72 23.67
CA GLU A 25 -3.39 -6.56 23.38
C GLU A 25 -3.50 -6.12 21.92
N ALA A 26 -3.70 -7.03 20.96
CA ALA A 26 -3.90 -6.66 19.56
C ALA A 26 -5.18 -5.86 19.28
N TRP A 27 -6.15 -5.87 20.20
CA TRP A 27 -7.38 -5.09 20.09
C TRP A 27 -7.33 -3.76 20.85
N LYS A 28 -6.31 -3.56 21.70
CA LYS A 28 -6.09 -2.29 22.38
C LYS A 28 -5.30 -1.39 21.45
N LYS A 29 -5.77 -0.15 21.29
CA LYS A 29 -5.08 0.87 20.52
C LYS A 29 -4.42 1.86 21.46
N GLU A 30 -3.11 1.88 21.46
CA GLU A 30 -2.33 2.81 22.26
C GLU A 30 -2.16 4.17 21.56
N THR A 31 -1.84 5.21 22.33
CA THR A 31 -1.70 6.58 21.79
C THR A 31 -0.57 6.70 20.78
N TRP A 32 0.54 6.01 21.01
CA TRP A 32 1.72 6.04 20.15
C TRP A 32 1.50 5.35 18.79
N GLU A 33 0.48 4.49 18.64
CA GLU A 33 0.16 3.88 17.34
C GLU A 33 -0.30 4.91 16.29
N GLN A 34 -0.66 6.13 16.72
CA GLN A 34 -0.99 7.23 15.81
C GLN A 34 0.26 7.81 15.14
N GLU A 35 1.44 7.60 15.71
CA GLU A 35 2.72 8.07 15.19
C GLU A 35 3.27 7.15 14.07
N LYS A 36 2.52 6.11 13.67
CA LYS A 36 2.90 5.16 12.60
C LYS A 36 3.18 5.90 11.29
N SER A 37 4.41 5.75 10.78
CA SER A 37 4.86 6.36 9.53
C SER A 37 4.49 5.51 8.31
N GLU A 38 4.65 6.07 7.11
CA GLU A 38 4.42 5.32 5.85
C GLU A 38 5.39 4.13 5.73
N ALA A 39 6.62 4.26 6.23
CA ALA A 39 7.62 3.20 6.21
C ALA A 39 7.26 2.01 7.12
N ASP A 40 6.38 2.22 8.10
CA ASP A 40 5.91 1.18 9.01
C ASP A 40 4.66 0.45 8.47
N MET A 41 4.07 0.92 7.36
CA MET A 41 2.89 0.29 6.77
C MET A 41 3.27 -1.00 6.05
N GLU A 42 2.53 -2.07 6.33
CA GLU A 42 2.73 -3.39 5.71
C GLU A 42 2.14 -3.44 4.29
N PHE A 43 1.33 -2.45 3.92
CA PHE A 43 0.75 -2.30 2.60
C PHE A 43 0.90 -0.85 2.12
N TYR A 44 1.00 -0.69 0.81
CA TYR A 44 0.98 0.58 0.14
C TYR A 44 -0.42 1.18 0.15
N ASP A 45 -0.55 2.34 0.79
CA ASP A 45 -1.77 3.15 0.83
C ASP A 45 -1.70 4.29 -0.20
N TRP A 46 -2.45 4.14 -1.30
CA TRP A 46 -2.50 5.13 -2.37
C TRP A 46 -2.91 6.53 -1.90
N ALA A 47 -3.84 6.63 -0.95
CA ALA A 47 -4.40 7.91 -0.51
C ALA A 47 -3.34 8.80 0.16
N ARG A 48 -2.41 8.16 0.89
CA ARG A 48 -1.30 8.83 1.60
C ARG A 48 -0.01 8.91 0.77
N SER A 49 0.03 8.23 -0.37
CA SER A 49 1.25 8.11 -1.20
C SER A 49 1.71 9.42 -1.85
N VAL A 50 3.03 9.50 -2.05
CA VAL A 50 3.68 10.57 -2.83
C VAL A 50 3.27 10.50 -4.31
N SER A 51 3.07 9.29 -4.85
CA SER A 51 2.66 9.09 -6.24
C SER A 51 1.35 9.81 -6.59
N ARG A 52 0.37 9.78 -5.68
CA ARG A 52 -0.90 10.50 -5.83
C ARG A 52 -0.68 12.02 -5.85
N GLN A 53 0.15 12.54 -4.94
CA GLN A 53 0.46 13.97 -4.87
C GLN A 53 1.14 14.47 -6.15
N ASN A 54 2.10 13.69 -6.67
CA ASN A 54 2.80 14.00 -7.91
C ASN A 54 1.84 14.10 -9.09
N ILE A 55 0.93 13.15 -9.25
CA ILE A 55 -0.06 13.18 -10.34
C ILE A 55 -1.03 14.34 -10.19
N LEU A 56 -1.57 14.57 -8.99
CA LEU A 56 -2.45 15.71 -8.77
C LEU A 56 -1.74 17.04 -9.07
N SER A 57 -0.46 17.16 -8.68
CA SER A 57 0.34 18.34 -8.99
C SER A 57 0.53 18.52 -10.51
N TYR A 58 0.80 17.44 -11.24
CA TYR A 58 0.96 17.49 -12.70
C TYR A 58 -0.36 17.81 -13.41
N LEU A 59 -1.46 17.15 -13.03
CA LEU A 59 -2.79 17.41 -13.60
C LEU A 59 -3.23 18.85 -13.33
N SER A 60 -2.98 19.38 -12.14
CA SER A 60 -3.27 20.78 -11.81
C SER A 60 -2.44 21.78 -12.60
N LEU A 61 -1.25 21.40 -13.07
CA LEU A 61 -0.41 22.24 -13.93
C LEU A 61 -0.88 22.17 -15.40
N SER A 62 -1.35 21.01 -15.84
CA SER A 62 -1.85 20.78 -17.20
C SER A 62 -3.22 21.42 -17.44
N SER A 63 -4.07 21.43 -16.42
CA SER A 63 -5.41 22.01 -16.47
C SER A 63 -5.39 23.38 -15.78
N ASN A 64 -5.46 24.48 -16.55
CA ASN A 64 -5.60 25.85 -16.02
C ASN A 64 -6.93 26.08 -15.25
N ASP A 65 -7.74 25.03 -15.02
CA ASP A 65 -9.04 25.09 -14.37
C ASP A 65 -9.05 24.30 -13.06
N THR A 66 -9.53 24.98 -12.02
CA THR A 66 -9.73 24.54 -10.62
C THR A 66 -10.76 23.44 -10.41
N THR A 67 -11.14 22.69 -11.44
CA THR A 67 -12.09 21.59 -11.32
C THR A 67 -11.33 20.29 -11.16
N ASN A 68 -11.56 19.61 -10.04
CA ASN A 68 -11.08 18.28 -9.69
C ASN A 68 -11.62 17.20 -10.65
N ASP A 69 -11.37 17.33 -11.95
CA ASP A 69 -11.64 16.28 -12.91
C ASP A 69 -10.53 15.23 -12.74
N THR A 70 -10.83 14.31 -11.85
CA THR A 70 -10.16 13.03 -11.74
C THR A 70 -10.21 12.41 -13.13
N SER A 71 -9.11 12.44 -13.88
CA SER A 71 -9.01 11.81 -15.19
C SER A 71 -9.67 10.42 -15.13
N PRO A 72 -10.51 10.04 -16.11
CA PRO A 72 -11.21 8.76 -16.10
C PRO A 72 -10.25 7.56 -15.98
N HIS A 73 -8.97 7.75 -16.27
CA HIS A 73 -7.91 6.74 -16.19
C HIS A 73 -7.15 6.72 -14.85
N LEU A 74 -7.44 7.63 -13.91
CA LEU A 74 -6.77 7.66 -12.61
C LEU A 74 -7.00 6.38 -11.77
N PRO A 75 -8.22 5.80 -11.73
CA PRO A 75 -8.44 4.56 -10.99
C PRO A 75 -7.63 3.38 -11.53
N ASP A 76 -7.45 3.30 -12.85
CA ASP A 76 -6.64 2.26 -13.49
C ASP A 76 -5.16 2.38 -13.10
N TYR A 77 -4.65 3.61 -13.00
CA TYR A 77 -3.30 3.88 -12.52
C TYR A 77 -3.14 3.56 -11.04
N GLU A 78 -4.08 3.99 -10.20
CA GLU A 78 -4.10 3.69 -8.76
C GLU A 78 -4.05 2.18 -8.51
N GLN A 79 -4.87 1.41 -9.24
CA GLN A 79 -4.88 -0.04 -9.14
C GLN A 79 -3.53 -0.64 -9.55
N ALA A 80 -2.97 -0.22 -10.69
CA ALA A 80 -1.70 -0.74 -11.19
C ALA A 80 -0.54 -0.46 -10.21
N VAL A 81 -0.49 0.75 -9.63
CA VAL A 81 0.51 1.12 -8.62
C VAL A 81 0.33 0.31 -7.35
N SER A 82 -0.90 0.19 -6.87
CA SER A 82 -1.20 -0.56 -5.64
C SER A 82 -0.85 -2.03 -5.78
N GLU A 83 -1.09 -2.64 -6.96
CA GLU A 83 -0.69 -4.01 -7.24
C GLU A 83 0.84 -4.16 -7.30
N LEU A 84 1.54 -3.26 -7.97
CA LEU A 84 3.00 -3.28 -8.07
C LEU A 84 3.66 -3.24 -6.68
N PHE A 85 3.20 -2.36 -5.79
CA PHE A 85 3.79 -2.22 -4.45
C PHE A 85 3.34 -3.31 -3.46
N ASN A 86 2.10 -3.81 -3.54
CA ASN A 86 1.58 -4.77 -2.57
C ASN A 86 1.81 -6.24 -2.95
N GLN A 87 1.81 -6.57 -4.23
CA GLN A 87 1.98 -7.95 -4.72
C GLN A 87 3.41 -8.25 -5.16
N GLY A 88 4.23 -7.22 -5.34
CA GLY A 88 5.62 -7.31 -5.76
C GLY A 88 5.81 -7.00 -7.23
N GLU A 89 7.08 -6.82 -7.61
CA GLU A 89 7.50 -6.48 -8.96
C GLU A 89 7.66 -7.74 -9.82
N ASP A 90 6.82 -7.83 -10.85
CA ASP A 90 6.86 -8.85 -11.92
C ASP A 90 6.61 -8.18 -13.28
N ASP A 91 7.01 -8.84 -14.37
CA ASP A 91 6.87 -8.36 -15.76
C ASP A 91 5.44 -7.92 -16.07
N TYR A 92 4.45 -8.65 -15.55
CA TYR A 92 3.03 -8.30 -15.71
C TYR A 92 2.65 -7.00 -14.98
N THR A 93 3.07 -6.85 -13.73
CA THR A 93 2.76 -5.67 -12.91
C THR A 93 3.42 -4.41 -13.47
N LEU A 94 4.65 -4.53 -13.96
CA LEU A 94 5.38 -3.45 -14.64
C LEU A 94 4.70 -3.07 -15.96
N PHE A 95 4.26 -4.05 -16.75
CA PHE A 95 3.52 -3.79 -17.98
C PHE A 95 2.19 -3.08 -17.70
N LYS A 96 1.45 -3.51 -16.66
CA LYS A 96 0.19 -2.88 -16.25
C LYS A 96 0.40 -1.42 -15.82
N TYR A 97 1.45 -1.14 -15.05
CA TYR A 97 1.85 0.22 -14.68
C TYR A 97 2.23 1.07 -15.89
N LYS A 98 2.99 0.51 -16.85
CA LYS A 98 3.35 1.21 -18.10
C LYS A 98 2.12 1.56 -18.92
N GLU A 99 1.16 0.65 -19.07
CA GLU A 99 -0.03 0.90 -19.86
C GLU A 99 -0.98 1.88 -19.18
N SER A 100 -1.11 1.84 -17.86
CA SER A 100 -1.95 2.79 -17.12
C SER A 100 -1.35 4.21 -17.10
N THR A 101 -0.03 4.35 -16.96
CA THR A 101 0.66 5.66 -17.09
C THR A 101 0.49 6.27 -18.48
N LYS A 102 0.67 5.48 -19.54
CA LYS A 102 0.47 5.95 -20.92
C LYS A 102 -0.94 6.48 -21.15
N LYS A 103 -1.95 5.73 -20.69
CA LYS A 103 -3.36 6.14 -20.79
C LYS A 103 -3.64 7.40 -19.99
N LEU A 104 -3.05 7.53 -18.80
CA LEU A 104 -3.23 8.70 -17.93
C LEU A 104 -2.70 9.99 -18.56
N PHE A 105 -1.58 9.93 -19.28
CA PHE A 105 -0.94 11.08 -19.92
C PHE A 105 -1.24 11.22 -21.41
N GLU A 106 -2.13 10.38 -21.96
CA GLU A 106 -2.48 10.35 -23.39
C GLU A 106 -1.26 10.26 -24.32
N ILE A 107 -0.21 9.55 -23.87
CA ILE A 107 1.02 9.39 -24.65
C ILE A 107 0.78 8.31 -25.70
N HIS A 108 0.58 8.73 -26.95
CA HIS A 108 0.59 7.84 -28.10
C HIS A 108 2.04 7.49 -28.46
N GLU A 109 2.39 6.21 -28.44
CA GLU A 109 3.63 5.73 -29.07
C GLU A 109 3.48 5.95 -30.58
N ASP A 110 4.19 6.95 -31.12
CA ASP A 110 4.49 6.98 -32.55
C ASP A 110 5.17 5.64 -32.87
N GLN A 111 4.53 4.85 -33.73
CA GLN A 111 5.16 3.65 -34.28
C GLN A 111 6.42 4.11 -35.02
N THR A 112 7.57 4.01 -34.37
CA THR A 112 8.86 4.18 -35.03
C THR A 112 8.99 3.10 -36.10
N LEU A 113 9.08 3.57 -37.35
CA LEU A 113 9.42 2.87 -38.60
C LEU A 113 10.61 1.92 -38.47
#